data_AF-A0A971GXZ2-F1
#
_entry.id   AF-A0A971GXZ2-F1
#
_cell.length_a   1.000
_cell.length_b   1.000
_cell.length_c   1.000
_cell.angle_alpha   90.00
_cell.angle_beta   90.00
_cell.angle_gamma   90.00
#
_symmetry.space_group_name_H-M   'P 1'
#
loop_
_entity.id
_entity.type
_entity.pdbx_description
1 polymer ?
#
loop_
_entity_poly.entity_id
_entity_poly.type
_entity_poly.pdbx_seq_one_letter_code
_entity_poly.pdbx_strand_id
1 'polypeptide(L)' 'MYKFIAILRGIFDNLTLFFIIIIGLIILLIDIPKYENKGYTRELNIVKIISWTYLIFGITMFIIFKLI' A
#
# COMPACT_ATOMS: atom_id res chain seq x y z
N MET A 1 15.98 -11.62 -17.83
CA MET A 1 14.78 -11.91 -17.01
C MET A 1 15.11 -12.30 -15.57
N TYR A 2 15.87 -13.37 -15.30
CA TYR A 2 16.13 -13.86 -13.94
C TYR A 2 16.76 -12.83 -12.98
N LYS A 3 17.75 -12.04 -13.41
CA LYS A 3 18.38 -11.03 -12.55
C LYS A 3 17.43 -9.92 -12.11
N PHE A 4 16.55 -9.46 -13.00
CA PHE A 4 15.60 -8.38 -12.69
C PHE A 4 14.54 -8.84 -11.69
N ILE A 5 14.01 -10.06 -11.88
CA ILE A 5 13.05 -10.69 -10.96
C ILE A 5 13.71 -10.94 -9.59
N ALA A 6 14.97 -11.38 -9.55
CA ALA A 6 15.69 -11.59 -8.29
C ALA A 6 15.91 -10.30 -7.50
N ILE A 7 16.25 -9.19 -8.17
CA ILE A 7 16.39 -7.88 -7.52
C ILE A 7 15.03 -7.42 -6.98
N LEU A 8 13.97 -7.52 -7.79
CA LEU A 8 12.62 -7.18 -7.35
C LEU A 8 12.16 -8.03 -6.16
N ARG A 9 12.47 -9.33 -6.12
CA ARG A 9 12.14 -10.22 -4.99
C ARG A 9 12.90 -9.85 -3.72
N GLY A 10 14.12 -9.32 -3.84
CA GLY A 10 14.90 -8.83 -2.70
C GLY A 10 14.34 -7.54 -2.11
N ILE A 11 13.79 -6.64 -2.95
CA ILE A 11 13.20 -5.37 -2.50
C ILE A 11 11.78 -5.58 -1.98
N PHE A 12 10.98 -6.38 -2.67
CA PHE A 12 9.59 -6.68 -2.31
C PHE A 12 9.50 -8.03 -1.60
N ASP A 13 10.31 -8.20 -0.57
CA ASP A 13 10.18 -9.37 0.30
C ASP A 13 8.90 -9.31 1.13
N ASN A 14 8.59 -10.40 1.83
CA ASN A 14 7.36 -10.50 2.62
C ASN A 14 7.26 -9.39 3.69
N LEU A 15 8.38 -8.96 4.27
CA LEU A 15 8.42 -7.87 5.25
C LEU A 15 8.04 -6.54 4.61
N THR A 16 8.62 -6.21 3.45
CA THR A 16 8.33 -4.96 2.75
C THR A 16 6.89 -4.89 2.29
N LEU A 17 6.35 -5.98 1.75
CA LEU A 17 4.94 -6.08 1.36
C LEU A 17 4.00 -5.95 2.57
N PHE A 18 4.37 -6.56 3.70
CA PHE A 18 3.64 -6.42 4.95
C PHE A 18 3.60 -4.96 5.43
N PHE A 19 4.73 -4.24 5.39
CA PHE A 19 4.78 -2.83 5.73
C PHE A 19 3.96 -1.95 4.77
N ILE A 20 3.97 -2.22 3.47
CA ILE A 20 3.15 -1.50 2.48
C ILE A 20 1.66 -1.61 2.83
N ILE A 21 1.19 -2.81 3.18
CA ILE A 21 -0.20 -3.06 3.58
C ILE A 21 -0.51 -2.36 4.91
N ILE A 22 0.37 -2.45 5.90
CA ILE A 22 0.20 -1.77 7.20
C ILE A 22 0.11 -0.26 7.03
N ILE A 23 0.98 0.33 6.22
CA ILE A 23 0.95 1.77 5.94
C ILE A 23 -0.38 2.16 5.29
N GLY A 24 -0.83 1.39 4.28
CA GLY A 24 -2.13 1.58 3.66
C GLY A 24 -3.28 1.54 4.66
N LEU A 25 -3.27 0.58 5.59
CA LEU A 25 -4.26 0.46 6.66
C LEU A 25 -4.19 1.59 7.68
N ILE A 26 -3.00 2.02 8.09
CA ILE A 26 -2.81 3.14 9.02
C ILE A 26 -3.40 4.42 8.42
N ILE A 27 -3.09 4.70 7.16
CA ILE A 27 -3.67 5.85 6.44
C ILE A 27 -5.20 5.73 6.40
N LEU A 28 -5.72 4.52 6.16
CA LEU A 28 -7.16 4.28 6.09
C LEU A 28 -7.88 4.49 7.43
N LEU A 29 -7.26 4.03 8.52
CA LEU A 29 -7.89 3.99 9.85
C LEU A 29 -7.65 5.26 10.67
N ILE A 30 -6.54 5.96 10.44
CA ILE A 30 -6.15 7.12 11.26
C ILE A 30 -6.32 8.41 10.46
N ASP A 31 -5.72 8.49 9.27
CA ASP A 31 -5.68 9.74 8.52
C ASP A 31 -7.04 10.06 7.90
N ILE A 32 -7.72 9.09 7.28
CA ILE A 32 -9.04 9.32 6.67
C ILE A 32 -10.06 9.88 7.70
N PRO A 33 -10.30 9.26 8.88
CA PRO A 33 -11.23 9.82 9.86
C PRO A 33 -10.77 11.19 10.39
N LYS A 34 -9.46 11.41 10.51
CA LYS A 34 -8.90 12.71 10.93
C LYS A 34 -9.18 13.82 9.93
N TYR A 35 -9.11 13.56 8.62
CA TYR A 35 -9.45 14.54 7.59
C TYR A 35 -10.97 14.74 7.47
N GLU A 36 -11.75 13.67 7.64
CA GLU A 36 -13.21 13.71 7.63
C GLU A 36 -13.76 14.57 8.78
N ASN A 37 -13.25 14.37 9.99
CA ASN A 37 -13.64 15.14 11.18
C ASN A 37 -13.30 16.64 11.09
N LYS A 38 -12.36 17.02 10.21
CA LYS A 38 -11.96 18.42 9.99
C LYS A 38 -12.67 19.07 8.80
N GLY A 39 -13.50 18.33 8.05
CA GLY A 39 -14.21 18.83 6.87
C GLY A 39 -13.30 19.04 5.65
N TYR A 40 -12.10 18.46 5.63
CA TYR A 40 -11.12 18.60 4.54
C TYR A 40 -11.44 17.65 3.38
N THR A 41 -12.41 18.01 2.55
CA THR A 41 -12.96 17.13 1.50
C THR A 41 -11.97 16.82 0.37
N ARG A 42 -11.08 17.76 0.02
CA ARG A 42 -10.09 17.57 -1.07
C ARG A 42 -8.96 16.66 -0.61
N GLU A 43 -8.42 16.91 0.57
CA GLU A 43 -7.36 16.14 1.20
C GLU A 43 -7.85 14.73 1.52
N LEU A 44 -9.08 14.59 2.02
CA LEU A 44 -9.71 13.29 2.26
C LEU A 44 -9.74 12.41 1.02
N ASN A 45 -10.09 12.97 -0.15
CA ASN A 45 -10.10 12.22 -1.41
C ASN A 45 -8.69 11.79 -1.84
N ILE A 46 -7.70 12.66 -1.68
CA ILE A 46 -6.30 12.33 -1.98
C ILE A 46 -5.82 11.19 -1.08
N VAL A 47 -6.06 11.29 0.22
CA VAL A 47 -5.64 10.29 1.21
C VAL A 47 -6.35 8.95 1.00
N LYS A 48 -7.64 8.97 0.63
CA LYS A 48 -8.38 7.77 0.19
C LYS A 48 -7.70 7.10 -1.00
N ILE A 49 -7.39 7.86 -2.06
CA ILE A 49 -6.74 7.32 -3.27
C ILE A 49 -5.36 6.73 -2.92
N ILE A 50 -4.57 7.43 -2.10
CA ILE A 50 -3.27 6.94 -1.66
C ILE A 50 -3.42 5.63 -0.91
N SER A 51 -4.28 5.58 0.11
CA SER A 51 -4.52 4.36 0.90
C SER A 51 -4.94 3.18 0.03
N TRP A 52 -5.91 3.36 -0.87
CA TRP A 52 -6.34 2.32 -1.80
C TRP A 52 -5.22 1.87 -2.73
N THR A 53 -4.39 2.80 -3.20
CA THR A 53 -3.24 2.46 -4.06
C THR A 53 -2.24 1.59 -3.33
N TYR A 54 -1.90 1.92 -2.08
CA TYR A 54 -0.99 1.12 -1.25
C TYR A 54 -1.56 -0.28 -0.97
N LEU A 55 -2.85 -0.38 -0.64
CA LEU A 55 -3.50 -1.66 -0.38
C LEU A 55 -3.59 -2.54 -1.63
N ILE A 56 -4.08 -2.00 -2.75
CA ILE A 56 -4.18 -2.72 -4.02
C ILE A 56 -2.79 -3.17 -4.47
N PHE A 57 -1.81 -2.25 -4.46
CA PHE A 57 -0.44 -2.57 -4.87
C PHE A 57 0.19 -3.65 -3.97
N GLY A 58 0.08 -3.52 -2.66
CA GLY A 58 0.58 -4.51 -1.70
C GLY A 58 -0.03 -5.89 -1.91
N ILE A 59 -1.35 -5.97 -2.07
CA ILE A 59 -2.06 -7.23 -2.30
C ILE A 59 -1.69 -7.85 -3.65
N THR A 60 -1.70 -7.05 -4.73
CA THR A 60 -1.35 -7.53 -6.08
C THR A 60 0.08 -8.05 -6.11
N MET A 61 1.03 -7.31 -5.54
CA MET A 61 2.44 -7.74 -5.48
C MET A 61 2.61 -8.99 -4.63
N PHE A 62 1.89 -9.10 -3.50
CA PHE A 62 1.91 -10.32 -2.69
C PHE A 62 1.42 -11.55 -3.46
N ILE A 63 0.35 -11.41 -4.25
CA ILE A 63 -0.16 -12.51 -5.09
C ILE A 63 0.87 -12.88 -6.17
N ILE A 64 1.45 -11.90 -6.86
CA ILE A 64 2.45 -12.12 -7.91
C ILE A 64 3.68 -12.86 -7.36
N PHE A 65 4.23 -12.40 -6.23
CA PHE A 65 5.41 -13.04 -5.64
C PHE A 65 5.15 -14.40 -4.99
N LYS A 66 3.89 -14.69 -4.64
CA LYS A 66 3.49 -16.03 -4.17
C LYS A 66 3.36 -17.02 -5.32
N LEU A 67 2.99 -16.55 -6.52
CA LEU A 67 2.82 -17.38 -7.72
C LEU A 67 4.15 -17.68 -8.45
N ILE A 68 5.19 -16.86 -8.24
CA ILE A 68 6.51 -16.96 -8.88
C ILE A 68 7.56 -17.55 -7.93
#